data_AF-A0A965V9T4-F1
#
_entry.id   AF-A0A965V9T4-F1
#
_cell.length_a   1.000
_cell.length_b   1.000
_cell.length_c   1.000
_cell.angle_alpha   90.00
_cell.angle_beta   90.00
_cell.angle_gamma   90.00
#
_symmetry.space_group_name_H-M   'P 1'
#
loop_
_entity.id
_entity.type
_entity.pdbx_description
1 polymer ?
#
loop_
_entity_poly.entity_id
_entity_poly.type
_entity_poly.pdbx_seq_one_letter_code
_entity_poly.pdbx_strand_id
1 'polypeptide(L)' 'ILIAPHPSPLSAYRGFFGCKHFSRINKILRDSGSSEINWSLE' A
#
# COMPACT_ATOMS: atom_id res chain seq x y z
N ILE A 1 2.34 -7.62 7.71
CA ILE A 1 2.22 -8.18 6.35
C ILE A 1 0.98 -7.57 5.69
N LEU A 2 1.07 -7.10 4.44
CA LEU A 2 -0.04 -6.53 3.66
C LEU A 2 -0.24 -7.39 2.39
N ILE A 3 -1.46 -7.84 2.14
CA ILE A 3 -1.80 -8.72 1.01
C ILE A 3 -2.95 -8.09 0.25
N ALA A 4 -2.84 -8.04 -1.07
CA ALA A 4 -3.90 -7.62 -1.97
C ALA A 4 -3.86 -8.43 -3.27
N PRO A 5 -4.99 -8.56 -3.98
CA PRO A 5 -5.02 -9.09 -5.35
C PRO A 5 -4.07 -8.35 -6.28
N HIS A 6 -3.64 -9.02 -7.35
CA HIS A 6 -2.67 -8.47 -8.29
C HIS A 6 -3.21 -7.21 -9.00
N PRO A 7 -2.37 -6.19 -9.28
CA PRO A 7 -2.78 -4.92 -9.92
C PRO A 7 -3.19 -5.03 -11.40
N SER A 8 -2.95 -6.17 -12.05
CA SER A 8 -3.40 -6.41 -13.43
C SER A 8 -4.90 -6.14 -13.57
N PRO A 9 -5.37 -5.56 -14.69
CA PRO A 9 -6.80 -5.32 -14.95
C PRO A 9 -7.69 -6.54 -14.72
N LEU A 10 -7.17 -7.75 -14.96
CA LEU A 10 -7.88 -9.01 -14.76
C LEU A 10 -8.27 -9.27 -13.29
N SER A 11 -7.55 -8.70 -12.33
CA SER A 11 -7.69 -8.99 -10.90
C SER A 11 -7.84 -7.75 -10.02
N ALA A 12 -7.56 -6.55 -10.52
CA ALA A 12 -7.47 -5.35 -9.69
C ALA A 12 -8.80 -4.99 -8.99
N TYR A 13 -9.92 -5.16 -9.70
CA TYR A 13 -11.26 -4.92 -9.17
C TYR A 13 -11.67 -5.90 -8.06
N ARG A 14 -10.96 -7.04 -7.92
CA ARG A 14 -11.22 -8.03 -6.87
C ARG A 14 -10.64 -7.64 -5.51
N GLY A 15 -9.99 -6.47 -5.39
CA GLY A 15 -9.53 -5.93 -4.11
C GLY A 15 -8.17 -5.23 -4.11
N PHE A 16 -7.51 -5.06 -5.26
CA PHE A 16 -6.33 -4.19 -5.34
C PHE A 16 -6.73 -2.73 -5.22
N PHE A 17 -7.74 -2.31 -5.98
CA PHE A 17 -8.30 -0.96 -5.85
C PHE A 17 -8.92 -0.80 -4.46
N GLY A 18 -8.52 0.25 -3.74
CA GLY A 18 -8.95 0.50 -2.36
C GLY A 18 -8.14 -0.22 -1.28
N CYS A 19 -7.11 -1.03 -1.62
CA CYS A 19 -6.27 -1.70 -0.62
C CYS A 19 -5.50 -0.74 0.30
N LYS A 20 -5.25 0.50 -0.18
CA LYS A 20 -4.54 1.58 0.55
C LYS A 20 -3.18 1.14 1.11
N HIS A 21 -2.43 0.32 0.38
CA HIS A 21 -1.15 -0.21 0.86
C HIS A 21 -0.10 0.87 1.15
N PHE A 22 -0.02 1.92 0.33
CA PHE A 22 0.95 3.01 0.52
C PHE A 22 0.77 3.74 1.87
N SER A 23 -0.46 4.08 2.25
CA SER A 23 -0.71 4.72 3.54
C SER A 23 -0.65 3.71 4.70
N ARG A 24 -1.06 2.46 4.49
CA ARG A 24 -0.95 1.40 5.51
C ARG A 24 0.49 1.08 5.87
N ILE A 25 1.40 0.99 4.89
CA ILE A 25 2.82 0.74 5.19
C ILE A 25 3.46 1.91 5.93
N ASN A 26 3.16 3.16 5.55
CA ASN A 26 3.65 4.33 6.28
C ASN A 26 3.14 4.37 7.72
N LYS A 27 1.88 3.97 7.97
CA LYS A 27 1.37 3.82 9.34
C LYS A 27 2.17 2.77 10.12
N ILE A 28 2.42 1.60 9.53
CA ILE A 28 3.20 0.53 10.18
C ILE A 28 4.62 1.01 10.49
N LEU A 29 5.26 1.72 9.56
CA LEU A 29 6.60 2.29 9.75
C LEU A 29 6.62 3.31 10.89
N ARG A 30 5.64 4.21 10.93
CA ARG A 30 5.49 5.20 12.00
C ARG A 30 5.30 4.51 13.36
N ASP A 31 4.42 3.52 13.42
CA ASP A 31 4.15 2.75 14.65
C ASP A 31 5.38 1.93 15.10
N SER A 32 6.26 1.55 14.16
CA SER A 32 7.53 0.88 14.45
C SER A 32 8.71 1.84 14.67
N GLY A 33 8.47 3.15 14.77
CA GLY A 33 9.51 4.17 14.97
C GLY A 33 10.44 4.36 13.77
N SER A 34 10.05 3.89 12.59
CA SER A 34 10.78 4.04 11.33
C SER A 34 10.24 5.22 10.52
N SER A 35 11.09 5.81 9.68
CA SER A 35 10.69 6.90 8.79
C SER A 35 9.69 6.43 7.73
N GLU A 36 8.73 7.28 7.42
CA GLU A 36 7.74 7.03 6.35
C GLU A 36 8.38 7.14 4.96
N ILE A 37 7.80 6.43 4.00
CA ILE A 37 8.24 6.48 2.60
C ILE A 37 7.48 7.60 1.88
N ASN A 38 8.22 8.47 1.19
CA ASN A 38 7.63 9.43 0.26
C ASN A 38 7.35 8.74 -1.08
N TRP A 39 6.08 8.69 -1.47
CA TRP A 39 5.61 8.06 -2.72
C TRP A 39 5.34 9.06 -3.84
N SER A 40 5.60 10.36 -3.61
CA SER A 40 5.47 11.37 -4.65
C SER A 40 6.45 11.09 -5.78
N LEU A 41 5.96 11.12 -7.02
CA LEU A 41 6.75 10.97 -8.24
C LEU A 41 6.89 12.37 -8.85
N GLU A 42 7.80 13.17 -8.30
CA GLU A 42 8.25 14.41 -8.95
C GLU A 42 9.35 14.11 -9.97
#